data_AF-A0A6M4GZ23-F1
#
_entry.id   AF-A0A6M4GZ23-F1
#
_cell.length_a   1.000
_cell.length_b   1.000
_cell.length_c   1.000
_cell.angle_alpha   90.00
_cell.angle_beta   90.00
_cell.angle_gamma   90.00
#
_symmetry.space_group_name_H-M   'P 1'
#
loop_
_entity.id
_entity.type
_entity.pdbx_description
1 polymer ?
#
loop_
_entity_poly.entity_id
_entity_poly.type
_entity_poly.pdbx_seq_one_letter_code
_entity_poly.pdbx_strand_id
1 'polypeptide(L)'
;MKTPTKFATAAIAGLLGLGLSAVAADHPATPKDSEKCYGVAKKGKNDCGTAKHACGGEAKADNLPDEWKYMAKGTCEKAGGKLTATAGDAKKAPAEKPYTGSPG
;
A
#
# COMPACT_ATOMS: atom_id res chain seq x y z
N MET A 1 50.03 -4.03 37.38
CA MET A 1 50.58 -4.60 36.13
C MET A 1 50.18 -3.73 34.95
N LYS A 2 51.12 -3.48 34.01
CA LYS A 2 50.86 -2.84 32.71
C LYS A 2 50.55 -3.93 31.69
N THR A 3 49.54 -3.76 30.84
CA THR A 3 49.41 -4.48 29.56
C THR A 3 48.57 -3.63 28.59
N PRO A 4 48.92 -3.58 27.29
CA PRO A 4 48.93 -2.34 26.52
C PRO A 4 47.77 -2.18 25.52
N THR A 5 47.45 -0.91 25.25
CA THR A 5 46.72 -0.41 24.09
C THR A 5 47.32 -0.97 22.80
N LYS A 6 46.57 -1.81 22.08
CA LYS A 6 46.90 -2.19 20.71
C LYS A 6 46.10 -1.32 19.75
N PHE A 7 46.81 -0.40 19.09
CA PHE A 7 46.40 0.13 17.81
C PHE A 7 46.49 -1.00 16.78
N ALA A 8 45.37 -1.35 16.17
CA ALA A 8 45.36 -2.10 14.92
C ALA A 8 44.30 -1.46 14.02
N THR A 9 44.78 -0.51 13.22
CA THR A 9 44.08 0.10 12.09
C THR A 9 43.81 -0.99 11.07
N ALA A 10 42.61 -1.59 11.11
CA ALA A 10 42.14 -2.46 10.05
C ALA A 10 41.41 -1.61 9.00
N ALA A 11 42.12 -1.29 7.93
CA ALA A 11 41.56 -0.73 6.71
C ALA A 11 40.71 -1.79 6.01
N ILE A 12 39.43 -1.49 5.75
CA ILE A 12 38.69 -2.03 4.60
C ILE A 12 37.88 -0.87 4.00
N ALA A 13 38.52 -0.16 3.08
CA ALA A 13 37.83 0.55 2.02
C ALA A 13 37.24 -0.50 1.08
N GLY A 14 35.95 -0.39 0.73
CA GLY A 14 35.35 -1.39 -0.15
C GLY A 14 33.84 -1.31 -0.28
N LEU A 15 33.35 -0.16 -0.76
CA LEU A 15 32.25 -0.05 -1.72
C LEU A 15 31.15 -1.13 -1.64
N LEU A 16 30.22 -1.00 -0.70
CA LEU A 16 28.86 -1.51 -0.93
C LEU A 16 28.04 -0.37 -1.51
N GLY A 17 28.29 -0.10 -2.79
CA GLY A 17 27.29 0.49 -3.67
C GLY A 17 26.14 -0.50 -3.78
N LEU A 18 25.30 -0.54 -2.74
CA LEU A 18 23.96 -1.08 -2.86
C LEU A 18 23.25 -0.12 -3.80
N GLY A 19 23.34 -0.46 -5.09
CA GLY A 19 22.50 0.12 -6.11
C GLY A 19 21.09 0.12 -5.53
N LEU A 20 20.49 1.30 -5.46
CA LEU A 20 19.06 1.40 -5.43
C LEU A 20 18.59 0.55 -6.62
N SER A 21 18.22 -0.70 -6.34
CA SER A 21 17.17 -1.34 -7.10
C SER A 21 16.01 -0.38 -6.93
N ALA A 22 15.90 0.56 -7.86
CA ALA A 22 14.64 1.17 -8.18
C ALA A 22 13.76 -0.04 -8.47
N VAL A 23 13.04 -0.48 -7.44
CA VAL A 23 11.80 -1.19 -7.63
C VAL A 23 10.95 -0.18 -8.37
N ALA A 24 11.08 -0.19 -9.70
CA ALA A 24 9.99 0.21 -10.55
C ALA A 24 8.85 -0.66 -10.04
N ALA A 25 8.02 -0.07 -9.18
CA ALA A 25 6.81 -0.70 -8.73
C ALA A 25 5.97 -0.83 -9.99
N ASP A 26 6.12 -1.95 -10.67
CA ASP A 26 5.19 -2.41 -11.69
C ASP A 26 3.87 -2.58 -10.95
N HIS A 27 3.06 -1.53 -11.02
CA HIS A 27 1.69 -1.52 -10.55
C HIS A 27 0.81 -1.98 -11.73
N PRO A 28 0.28 -3.23 -11.75
CA PRO A 28 -0.67 -3.68 -12.76
C PRO A 28 -1.87 -2.74 -13.01
N ALA A 29 -2.43 -2.76 -14.21
CA ALA A 29 -3.43 -1.78 -14.66
C ALA A 29 -4.84 -1.97 -14.07
N THR A 30 -5.56 -0.86 -13.80
CA THR A 30 -6.96 -0.86 -13.32
C THR A 30 -7.80 -1.81 -14.18
N PRO A 31 -8.57 -2.73 -13.58
CA PRO A 31 -9.53 -3.53 -14.30
C PRO A 31 -10.46 -2.60 -15.06
N LYS A 32 -10.59 -2.82 -16.38
CA LYS A 32 -11.53 -2.08 -17.20
C LYS A 32 -12.94 -2.25 -16.61
N ASP A 33 -13.71 -1.17 -16.60
CA ASP A 33 -15.09 -1.14 -16.08
C ASP A 33 -15.26 -1.42 -14.58
N SER A 34 -14.22 -1.14 -13.79
CA SER A 34 -14.29 -1.20 -12.34
C SER A 34 -14.29 0.19 -11.69
N GLU A 35 -14.87 0.29 -10.51
CA GLU A 35 -14.90 1.50 -9.69
C GLU A 35 -14.40 1.21 -8.28
N LYS A 36 -13.73 2.19 -7.69
CA LYS A 36 -13.27 2.13 -6.31
C LYS A 36 -14.46 2.34 -5.38
N CYS A 37 -14.74 1.35 -4.55
CA CYS A 37 -15.87 1.39 -3.63
C CYS A 37 -15.42 1.37 -2.18
N TYR A 38 -15.65 2.48 -1.48
CA TYR A 38 -15.31 2.66 -0.07
C TYR A 38 -16.44 2.17 0.84
N GLY A 39 -16.09 1.68 2.03
CA GLY A 39 -17.08 1.29 3.03
C GLY A 39 -17.78 -0.05 2.77
N VAL A 40 -17.28 -0.87 1.83
CA VAL A 40 -17.84 -2.19 1.48
C VAL A 40 -16.86 -3.34 1.66
N ALA A 41 -15.59 -3.03 1.96
CA ALA A 41 -14.58 -4.04 2.20
C ALA A 41 -14.84 -4.76 3.53
N LYS A 42 -14.81 -6.10 3.52
CA LYS A 42 -14.84 -6.89 4.75
C LYS A 42 -13.47 -6.87 5.42
N LYS A 43 -13.42 -7.25 6.70
CA LYS A 43 -12.20 -7.48 7.47
C LYS A 43 -11.25 -8.38 6.67
N GLY A 44 -10.03 -7.89 6.48
CA GLY A 44 -8.98 -8.55 5.71
C GLY A 44 -9.29 -8.72 4.22
N LYS A 45 -10.19 -7.91 3.65
CA LYS A 45 -10.58 -7.99 2.22
C LYS A 45 -10.62 -6.63 1.53
N ASN A 46 -9.86 -5.65 2.03
CA ASN A 46 -9.61 -4.41 1.30
C ASN A 46 -8.53 -4.62 0.22
N ASP A 47 -8.54 -3.70 -0.72
CA ASP A 47 -7.51 -3.57 -1.74
C ASP A 47 -6.34 -2.68 -1.29
N CYS A 48 -5.18 -2.84 -1.95
CA CYS A 48 -3.95 -2.09 -1.66
C CYS A 48 -4.13 -0.58 -1.85
N GLY A 49 -3.49 0.24 -1.02
CA GLY A 49 -3.53 1.70 -1.14
C GLY A 49 -4.77 2.34 -0.53
N THR A 50 -5.18 1.85 0.65
CA THR A 50 -6.14 2.55 1.52
C THR A 50 -5.46 3.70 2.26
N ALA A 51 -6.23 4.53 2.95
CA ALA A 51 -5.64 5.64 3.72
C ALA A 51 -4.79 5.15 4.92
N LYS A 52 -4.98 3.89 5.33
CA LYS A 52 -4.30 3.26 6.47
C LYS A 52 -3.26 2.23 6.04
N HIS A 53 -3.49 1.55 4.93
CA HIS A 53 -2.76 0.35 4.55
C HIS A 53 -2.19 0.47 3.14
N ALA A 54 -0.90 0.16 3.00
CA ALA A 54 -0.26 0.10 1.70
C ALA A 54 -0.64 -1.20 0.97
N CYS A 55 -0.85 -2.29 1.71
CA CYS A 55 -1.18 -3.60 1.17
C CYS A 55 -2.67 -3.93 1.34
N GLY A 56 -3.16 -4.84 0.49
CA GLY A 56 -4.51 -5.40 0.59
C GLY A 56 -4.60 -6.40 1.73
N GLY A 57 -5.83 -6.67 2.18
CA GLY A 57 -6.11 -7.66 3.22
C GLY A 57 -5.76 -7.23 4.66
N GLU A 58 -5.59 -5.93 4.89
CA GLU A 58 -5.22 -5.37 6.19
C GLU A 58 -6.41 -4.76 6.98
N ALA A 59 -7.59 -4.66 6.37
CA ALA A 59 -8.79 -4.10 6.99
C ALA A 59 -9.09 -4.77 8.34
N LYS A 60 -9.18 -3.98 9.40
CA LYS A 60 -9.35 -4.47 10.77
C LYS A 60 -10.79 -4.86 11.12
N ALA A 61 -11.75 -4.27 10.42
CA ALA A 61 -13.18 -4.52 10.59
C ALA A 61 -13.90 -4.43 9.24
N ASP A 62 -15.16 -4.85 9.21
CA ASP A 62 -16.02 -4.75 8.05
C ASP A 62 -16.46 -3.30 7.80
N ASN A 63 -16.63 -2.94 6.52
CA ASN A 63 -17.27 -1.71 6.05
C ASN A 63 -16.63 -0.42 6.58
N LEU A 64 -15.33 -0.46 6.85
CA LEU A 64 -14.58 0.72 7.27
C LEU A 64 -14.57 1.77 6.14
N PRO A 65 -14.83 3.05 6.45
CA PRO A 65 -15.02 4.10 5.43
C PRO A 65 -13.74 4.47 4.68
N ASP A 66 -12.59 4.23 5.30
CA ASP A 66 -11.24 4.41 4.76
C ASP A 66 -10.74 3.19 3.99
N GLU A 67 -11.41 2.04 4.15
CA GLU A 67 -11.14 0.81 3.43
C GLU A 67 -12.02 0.72 2.18
N TRP A 68 -11.43 0.22 1.10
CA TRP A 68 -12.10 0.14 -0.18
C TRP A 68 -11.76 -1.14 -0.90
N LYS A 69 -12.59 -1.45 -1.90
CA LYS A 69 -12.30 -2.49 -2.88
C LYS A 69 -12.82 -2.12 -4.26
N TYR A 70 -12.25 -2.69 -5.32
CA TYR A 70 -12.85 -2.58 -6.65
C TYR A 70 -14.12 -3.38 -6.77
N MET A 71 -15.08 -2.79 -7.44
CA MET A 71 -16.35 -3.39 -7.82
C MET A 71 -16.64 -3.09 -9.29
N ALA A 72 -17.61 -3.80 -9.87
CA ALA A 72 -18.11 -3.46 -11.19
C ALA A 72 -18.69 -2.03 -11.16
N LYS A 73 -18.45 -1.26 -12.23
CA LYS A 73 -18.95 0.11 -12.34
C LYS A 73 -20.48 0.17 -12.15
N GLY A 74 -20.96 1.15 -11.40
CA GLY A 74 -22.37 1.34 -11.09
C GLY A 74 -22.97 0.35 -10.10
N THR A 75 -22.15 -0.32 -9.29
CA THR A 75 -22.60 -1.26 -8.25
C THR A 75 -22.26 -0.82 -6.83
N CYS A 76 -21.31 0.10 -6.65
CA CYS A 76 -20.84 0.54 -5.35
C CYS A 76 -21.96 1.11 -4.47
N GLU A 77 -22.72 2.05 -5.00
CA GLU A 77 -23.81 2.69 -4.25
C GLU A 77 -24.94 1.69 -3.94
N LYS A 78 -25.19 0.74 -4.86
CA LYS A 78 -26.16 -0.35 -4.65
C LYS A 78 -25.72 -1.31 -3.54
N ALA A 79 -24.41 -1.45 -3.33
CA ALA A 79 -23.82 -2.21 -2.24
C ALA A 79 -23.73 -1.41 -0.92
N GLY A 80 -24.23 -0.18 -0.88
CA GLY A 80 -24.18 0.70 0.30
C GLY A 80 -22.87 1.45 0.48
N GLY A 81 -21.96 1.38 -0.50
CA GLY A 81 -20.66 2.05 -0.47
C GLY A 81 -20.70 3.47 -0.99
N LYS A 82 -19.50 4.08 -1.09
CA LYS A 82 -19.29 5.38 -1.72
C LYS A 82 -18.16 5.33 -2.73
N LEU A 83 -18.25 6.17 -3.76
CA LEU A 83 -17.20 6.32 -4.78
C LEU A 83 -16.06 7.25 -4.33
N THR A 84 -16.27 7.99 -3.25
CA THR A 84 -15.32 8.95 -2.70
C THR A 84 -14.91 8.55 -1.29
N ALA A 85 -13.62 8.70 -0.98
CA ALA A 85 -13.13 8.60 0.39
C ALA A 85 -13.75 9.70 1.27
N THR A 86 -13.81 9.48 2.58
CA THR A 86 -14.14 10.53 3.54
C THR A 86 -13.11 11.66 3.51
N ALA A 87 -13.54 12.90 3.74
CA ALA A 87 -12.73 14.12 3.50
C ALA A 87 -11.38 14.16 4.26
N GLY A 88 -11.23 13.40 5.36
CA GLY A 88 -9.97 13.24 6.08
C GLY A 88 -8.96 12.32 5.37
N ASP A 89 -9.44 11.43 4.52
CA ASP A 89 -8.68 10.37 3.88
C ASP A 89 -8.24 10.74 2.46
N ALA A 90 -8.97 11.65 1.80
CA ALA A 90 -8.63 12.16 0.47
C ALA A 90 -7.23 12.83 0.40
N LYS A 91 -6.74 13.39 1.53
CA LYS A 91 -5.38 13.98 1.61
C LYS A 91 -4.27 12.96 1.82
N LYS A 92 -4.62 11.74 2.26
CA LYS A 92 -3.67 10.66 2.61
C LYS A 92 -3.71 9.50 1.63
N ALA A 93 -4.77 9.42 0.82
CA ALA A 93 -4.84 8.48 -0.29
C ALA A 93 -3.67 8.74 -1.25
N PRO A 94 -2.88 7.71 -1.63
CA PRO A 94 -1.91 7.87 -2.68
C PRO A 94 -2.63 8.34 -3.95
N ALA A 95 -2.00 9.24 -4.72
CA ALA A 95 -2.50 9.68 -6.02
C ALA A 95 -3.00 8.46 -6.81
N GLU A 96 -4.21 8.55 -7.36
CA GLU A 96 -4.92 7.41 -7.96
C GLU A 96 -4.16 6.89 -9.18
N LYS A 97 -3.26 5.94 -8.94
CA LYS A 97 -2.57 5.17 -9.97
C LYS A 97 -3.43 3.97 -10.34
N PRO A 98 -3.32 3.46 -11.57
CA PRO A 98 -4.09 2.32 -12.01
C PRO A 98 -3.96 1.12 -11.05
N TYR A 99 -5.09 0.52 -10.66
CA TYR A 99 -5.11 -0.53 -9.64
C TYR A 99 -4.77 -1.89 -10.18
N THR A 100 -4.09 -2.65 -9.34
CA THR A 100 -3.32 -3.76 -9.83
C THR A 100 -3.81 -5.13 -9.44
N GLY A 101 -4.94 -5.25 -8.75
CA GLY A 101 -5.48 -6.53 -8.32
C GLY A 101 -4.46 -7.40 -7.61
N SER A 102 -4.47 -7.46 -6.27
CA SER A 102 -3.73 -8.54 -5.61
C SER A 102 -4.32 -9.87 -6.11
N PRO A 103 -3.55 -10.73 -6.83
CA PRO A 103 -4.06 -12.03 -7.22
C PRO A 103 -4.35 -12.77 -5.92
N GLY A 104 -5.62 -13.12 -5.71
CA GLY A 104 -6.01 -14.05 -4.65
C GLY A 104 -5.38 -15.42 -4.89
#